data_AF-A0A173VTE0-F1
#
_entry.id   AF-A0A173VTE0-F1
#
_cell.length_a   1.000
_cell.length_b   1.000
_cell.length_c   1.000
_cell.angle_alpha   90.00
_cell.angle_beta   90.00
_cell.angle_gamma   90.00
#
_symmetry.space_group_name_H-M   'P 1'
#
loop_
_entity.id
_entity.type
_entity.pdbx_description
1 polymer ?
#
loop_
_entity_poly.entity_id
_entity_poly.type
_entity_poly.pdbx_seq_one_letter_code
_entity_poly.pdbx_strand_id
1 'polypeptide(L)' 'MELVLNNGFCNLSMDEMNLVNAGGWREFGYALGGTLLIAGAPIVAAAPGGGWIAAGGMLGTGITMLGSCK' A
#
# COMPACT_ATOMS: atom_id res chain seq x y z
N MET A 1 -29.29 39.14 -3.49
CA MET A 1 -27.88 39.16 -3.88
C MET A 1 -27.33 37.80 -3.53
N GLU A 2 -27.21 36.91 -4.52
CA GLU A 2 -26.70 35.57 -4.33
C GLU A 2 -25.18 35.67 -4.16
N LEU A 3 -24.69 35.27 -2.99
CA LEU A 3 -23.26 35.14 -2.73
C LEU A 3 -22.77 33.93 -3.53
N VAL A 4 -22.49 34.14 -4.82
CA VAL A 4 -21.74 33.19 -5.62
C VAL A 4 -20.34 33.16 -5.03
N LEU A 5 -20.10 32.20 -4.15
CA LEU A 5 -18.77 31.81 -3.72
C LEU A 5 -18.05 31.32 -4.97
N ASN A 6 -17.42 32.24 -5.70
CA ASN A 6 -16.37 31.94 -6.66
C ASN A 6 -15.21 31.34 -5.86
N ASN A 7 -15.38 30.07 -5.51
CA ASN A 7 -14.34 29.23 -4.97
C ASN A 7 -13.33 29.04 -6.10
N GLY A 8 -12.45 30.03 -6.28
CA GLY A 8 -11.20 29.90 -7.02
C GLY A 8 -10.23 28.91 -6.36
N PHE A 9 -10.75 28.00 -5.53
CA PHE A 9 -10.07 26.77 -5.16
C PHE A 9 -10.02 25.90 -6.42
N CYS A 10 -8.95 26.12 -7.17
CA CYS A 10 -8.15 25.11 -7.85
C CYS A 10 -8.92 23.81 -8.07
N ASN A 11 -9.66 23.73 -9.19
CA ASN A 11 -9.97 22.43 -9.78
C ASN A 11 -8.61 21.78 -10.07
N LEU A 12 -8.13 20.97 -9.14
CA LEU A 12 -6.98 20.12 -9.36
C LEU A 12 -7.32 19.26 -10.57
N SER A 13 -6.49 19.33 -11.60
CA SER A 13 -6.57 18.42 -12.73
C SER A 13 -6.51 16.98 -12.23
N MET A 14 -7.01 16.03 -13.02
CA MET A 14 -7.00 14.61 -12.66
C MET A 14 -5.59 14.13 -12.26
N ASP A 15 -4.56 14.71 -12.87
CA ASP A 15 -3.14 14.42 -12.57
C ASP A 15 -2.70 15.01 -11.23
N GLU A 16 -3.12 16.23 -10.90
CA GLU A 16 -2.85 16.84 -9.59
C GLU A 16 -3.60 16.14 -8.47
N MET A 17 -4.82 15.65 -8.72
CA MET A 17 -5.55 14.79 -7.80
C MET A 17 -4.82 13.45 -7.57
N ASN A 18 -4.29 12.83 -8.62
CA ASN A 18 -3.51 11.59 -8.50
C ASN A 18 -2.19 11.80 -7.74
N LEU A 19 -1.53 12.94 -7.94
CA LEU A 19 -0.34 13.35 -7.19
C LEU A 19 -0.63 13.56 -5.70
N VAL A 20 -1.76 14.19 -5.35
CA VAL A 20 -2.18 14.40 -3.95
C VAL A 20 -2.62 13.08 -3.30
N ASN A 21 -3.27 12.19 -4.04
CA ASN A 21 -3.73 10.91 -3.53
C ASN A 21 -2.57 9.93 -3.23
N ALA A 22 -1.38 10.15 -3.78
CA ALA A 22 -0.15 9.39 -3.50
C ALA A 22 -0.28 7.86 -3.71
N GLY A 23 -1.21 7.43 -4.56
CA GLY A 23 -1.61 6.03 -4.76
C GLY A 23 -2.99 5.77 -4.18
N GLY A 24 -3.82 4.99 -4.88
CA GLY A 24 -5.14 4.61 -4.40
C GLY A 24 -5.08 3.64 -3.21
N TRP A 25 -6.25 3.38 -2.63
CA TRP A 25 -6.44 2.39 -1.56
C TRP A 25 -5.90 0.99 -1.92
N ARG A 26 -5.84 0.68 -3.22
CA ARG A 26 -5.31 -0.56 -3.75
C ARG A 26 -3.78 -0.61 -3.61
N GLU A 27 -3.08 0.43 -4.02
CA GLU A 27 -1.63 0.56 -3.90
C GLU A 27 -1.20 0.60 -2.43
N PHE A 28 -1.97 1.30 -1.59
CA PHE A 28 -1.80 1.26 -0.13
C PHE A 28 -1.98 -0.16 0.43
N GLY A 29 -3.01 -0.88 0.00
CA GLY A 29 -3.27 -2.26 0.41
C GLY A 29 -2.13 -3.22 0.04
N TYR A 30 -1.56 -3.07 -1.16
CA TYR A 30 -0.39 -3.83 -1.59
C TYR A 30 0.86 -3.48 -0.77
N ALA A 31 1.09 -2.20 -0.49
CA ALA A 31 2.23 -1.75 0.30
C ALA A 31 2.14 -2.24 1.76
N LEU A 32 0.96 -2.08 2.39
CA LEU A 32 0.71 -2.50 3.75
C LEU A 32 0.78 -4.04 3.88
N GLY A 33 0.05 -4.76 3.03
CA GLY A 33 0.01 -6.23 3.04
C GLY A 33 1.39 -6.84 2.77
N GLY A 34 2.11 -6.29 1.78
CA GLY A 34 3.46 -6.73 1.47
C GLY A 34 4.43 -6.52 2.62
N THR A 35 4.40 -5.33 3.22
CA THR A 35 5.26 -4.98 4.38
C THR A 35 4.99 -5.88 5.58
N LEU A 36 3.72 -6.14 5.90
CA LEU A 36 3.34 -6.99 7.03
C LEU A 36 3.80 -8.44 6.84
N LEU A 37 3.68 -8.98 5.62
CA LEU A 37 4.15 -10.34 5.31
C LEU A 37 5.67 -10.47 5.43
N ILE A 38 6.42 -9.48 4.93
CA ILE A 38 7.88 -9.45 5.04
C ILE A 38 8.32 -9.32 6.50
N ALA A 39 7.70 -8.40 7.24
CA ALA A 39 8.04 -8.14 8.64
C ALA A 39 7.64 -9.31 9.57
N GLY A 40 6.58 -10.04 9.23
CA GLY A 40 6.13 -11.22 9.98
C GLY A 40 6.93 -12.50 9.67
N ALA A 41 7.59 -12.58 8.52
CA ALA A 41 8.33 -13.78 8.11
C ALA A 41 9.40 -14.24 9.13
N PRO A 42 10.22 -13.36 9.75
CA PRO A 42 11.17 -13.76 10.79
C PRO A 42 10.51 -14.37 12.03
N ILE A 43 9.31 -13.88 12.40
CA ILE A 43 8.55 -14.41 13.54
C ILE A 43 8.11 -15.85 13.24
N VAL A 44 7.63 -16.09 12.02
CA VAL A 44 7.23 -17.43 11.58
C VAL A 44 8.43 -18.37 11.43
N ALA A 45 9.59 -17.86 11.01
CA ALA A 45 10.83 -18.65 10.95
C ALA A 45 11.35 -19.08 12.33
N ALA A 46 11.10 -18.25 13.37
CA ALA A 46 11.52 -18.51 14.74
C ALA A 46 10.49 -19.30 15.57
N ALA A 47 9.27 -19.49 15.05
CA ALA A 47 8.19 -20.15 15.79
C ALA A 47 8.43 -21.67 15.90
N PRO A 48 8.13 -22.30 17.05
CA PRO A 48 8.16 -23.76 17.18
C PRO A 48 7.16 -24.41 16.21
N GLY A 49 7.66 -25.21 15.26
CA GLY A 49 6.84 -25.78 14.19
C GLY A 49 6.58 -24.85 13.00
N GLY A 50 6.96 -23.57 13.10
CA GLY A 50 7.02 -22.63 11.98
C GLY A 50 8.26 -22.92 11.13
N GLY A 51 8.07 -23.64 10.03
CA GLY A 51 9.19 -24.00 9.14
C GLY A 51 9.70 -22.81 8.34
N TRP A 52 11.01 -22.78 8.07
CA TRP A 52 11.66 -21.84 7.14
C TRP A 52 10.98 -21.76 5.77
N ILE A 53 10.31 -22.82 5.32
CA ILE A 53 9.53 -22.85 4.08
C ILE A 53 8.33 -21.90 4.16
N ALA A 54 7.59 -21.89 5.27
CA ALA A 54 6.45 -20.99 5.45
C ALA A 54 6.89 -19.53 5.51
N ALA A 55 7.99 -19.25 6.22
CA ALA A 55 8.60 -17.92 6.26
C ALA A 55 9.07 -17.45 4.87
N GLY A 56 9.70 -18.34 4.09
CA GLY A 56 10.08 -18.06 2.70
C GLY A 56 8.88 -17.74 1.81
N GLY A 57 7.77 -18.48 1.95
CA GLY A 57 6.53 -18.20 1.24
C GLY A 57 5.93 -16.83 1.58
N MET A 58 5.95 -16.43 2.86
CA MET A 58 5.50 -15.10 3.29
C MET A 58 6.38 -13.98 2.73
N LEU A 59 7.71 -14.12 2.82
CA LEU A 59 8.65 -13.16 2.26
C LEU A 59 8.43 -12.98 0.74
N GLY A 60 8.35 -14.09 -0.01
CA GLY A 60 8.13 -14.04 -1.46
C GLY A 60 6.79 -13.44 -1.86
N THR A 61 5.73 -13.78 -1.13
CA THR A 61 4.39 -13.18 -1.34
C THR A 61 4.42 -11.68 -1.05
N GLY A 62 5.07 -11.26 0.04
CA GLY A 62 5.14 -9.85 0.41
C GLY A 62 5.93 -9.00 -0.60
N ILE A 63 7.03 -9.53 -1.14
CA ILE A 63 7.80 -8.89 -2.22
C ILE A 63 6.94 -8.75 -3.49
N THR A 64 6.18 -9.79 -3.84
CA THR A 64 5.29 -9.78 -5.02
C THR A 64 4.19 -8.72 -4.89
N MET A 65 3.64 -8.56 -3.69
CA MET A 65 2.65 -7.51 -3.40
C MET A 65 3.25 -6.11 -3.54
N LEU A 66 4.45 -5.87 -3.01
CA LEU A 66 5.13 -4.58 -3.21
C LEU A 66 5.42 -4.27 -4.68
N GLY A 67 5.83 -5.27 -5.48
CA GLY A 67 5.99 -5.11 -6.93
C GLY A 67 4.68 -4.86 -7.70
N SER A 68 3.53 -4.97 -7.02
CA SER A 68 2.21 -4.67 -7.56
C SER A 68 1.70 -3.27 -7.20
N CYS A 69 2.42 -2.50 -6.37
CA CYS A 69 2.21 -1.06 -6.21
C CYS A 69 2.61 -0.37 -7.53
N LYS A 70 1.63 -0.02 -8.37
CA LYS A 70 1.84 0.70 -9.64
C LYS A 70 0.83 1.83 -9.74
#